data_AF-A0A962SXD5-F1
#
_entry.id   AF-A0A962SXD5-F1
#
_cell.length_a   1.000
_cell.length_b   1.000
_cell.length_c   1.000
_cell.angle_alpha   90.00
_cell.angle_beta   90.00
_cell.angle_gamma   90.00
#
_symmetry.space_group_name_H-M   'P 1'
#
loop_
_entity.id
_entity.type
_entity.pdbx_description
1 polymer ?
#
loop_
_entity_poly.entity_id
_entity_poly.type
_entity_poly.pdbx_seq_one_letter_code
_entity_poly.pdbx_strand_id
1 'polypeptide(L)'
;MPRIDFYILPDHKENGRALLACRLADKAYRLGHTVYLFTASEPQAMALDDLLWTFRQDSFVPHERYPIASEDGSPVLIGTAPPVEVNAQVLINC
;
A
#
# COMPACT_ATOMS: atom_id res chain seq x y z
N MET A 1 12.33 -8.11 16.35
CA MET A 1 13.18 -8.01 15.14
C MET A 1 12.28 -7.74 13.95
N PRO A 2 12.69 -6.89 12.99
CA PRO A 2 11.92 -6.71 11.75
C PRO A 2 11.94 -8.00 10.92
N ARG A 3 10.81 -8.32 10.27
CA ARG A 3 10.69 -9.40 9.30
C ARG A 3 10.63 -8.78 7.90
N ILE A 4 11.42 -9.32 6.97
CA ILE A 4 11.50 -8.84 5.60
C ILE A 4 11.23 -10.04 4.68
N ASP A 5 10.16 -9.96 3.90
CA ASP A 5 9.78 -10.98 2.93
C ASP A 5 9.92 -10.40 1.50
N PHE A 6 10.54 -11.16 0.60
CA PHE A 6 10.63 -10.82 -0.83
C PHE A 6 9.68 -11.70 -1.63
N TYR A 7 8.88 -11.08 -2.49
CA TYR A 7 7.94 -11.78 -3.35
C TYR A 7 8.48 -11.84 -4.78
N ILE A 8 8.72 -13.05 -5.28
CA ILE A 8 9.12 -13.28 -6.67
C ILE A 8 7.87 -13.62 -7.48
N LEU A 9 7.56 -12.79 -8.48
CA LEU A 9 6.42 -13.01 -9.36
C LEU A 9 6.86 -13.84 -10.58
N PRO A 10 6.09 -14.87 -10.97
CA PRO A 10 6.47 -15.79 -12.05
C PRO A 10 6.34 -15.18 -13.45
N ASP A 11 5.69 -14.01 -13.59
CA ASP A 11 5.28 -13.46 -14.88
C ASP A 11 5.45 -11.92 -14.90
N HIS A 12 5.98 -11.37 -16.00
CA HIS A 12 6.25 -9.94 -16.18
C HIS A 12 5.02 -9.15 -16.66
N LYS A 13 3.83 -9.51 -16.20
CA LYS A 13 2.62 -8.76 -16.53
C LYS A 13 2.78 -7.31 -16.07
N GLU A 14 2.39 -6.36 -16.91
CA GLU A 14 2.62 -4.92 -16.73
C GLU A 14 2.17 -4.38 -15.36
N ASN A 15 1.20 -5.04 -14.70
CA ASN A 15 0.67 -4.65 -13.38
C ASN A 15 0.83 -5.70 -12.27
N GLY A 16 1.64 -6.75 -12.46
CA GLY A 16 1.74 -7.86 -11.49
C GLY A 16 2.18 -7.43 -10.09
N ARG A 17 3.16 -6.52 -10.01
CA ARG A 17 3.65 -5.95 -8.73
C ARG A 17 2.60 -5.09 -8.03
N ALA A 18 1.93 -4.21 -8.79
CA ALA A 18 0.89 -3.35 -8.24
C ALA A 18 -0.29 -4.16 -7.68
N LEU A 19 -0.75 -5.17 -8.42
CA LEU A 19 -1.80 -6.07 -7.96
C LEU A 19 -1.39 -6.87 -6.72
N LEU A 20 -0.14 -7.30 -6.63
CA LEU A 20 0.38 -7.94 -5.43
C LEU A 20 0.39 -6.98 -4.24
N ALA A 21 0.86 -5.74 -4.43
CA ALA A 21 0.86 -4.72 -3.40
C ALA A 21 -0.55 -4.47 -2.85
N CYS A 22 -1.58 -4.36 -3.71
CA CYS A 22 -2.98 -4.24 -3.28
C CYS A 22 -3.44 -5.44 -2.44
N ARG A 23 -3.10 -6.67 -2.84
CA ARG A 23 -3.46 -7.89 -2.09
C ARG A 23 -2.76 -7.95 -0.73
N LEU A 24 -1.50 -7.52 -0.65
CA LEU A 24 -0.75 -7.45 0.60
C LEU A 24 -1.33 -6.39 1.54
N ALA A 25 -1.66 -5.21 1.01
CA ALA A 25 -2.32 -4.14 1.76
C ALA A 25 -3.69 -4.58 2.30
N ASP A 26 -4.54 -5.16 1.44
CA ASP A 26 -5.85 -5.71 1.85
C ASP A 26 -5.71 -6.76 2.95
N LYS A 27 -4.79 -7.71 2.78
CA LYS A 27 -4.55 -8.75 3.79
C LYS A 27 -4.09 -8.16 5.12
N ALA A 28 -3.12 -7.25 5.10
CA ALA A 28 -2.58 -6.63 6.31
C ALA A 28 -3.64 -5.78 7.02
N TYR A 29 -4.40 -4.98 6.27
CA TYR A 29 -5.53 -4.21 6.78
C TYR A 29 -6.59 -5.10 7.44
N ARG A 30 -7.00 -6.20 6.80
CA ARG A 30 -7.96 -7.16 7.36
C ARG A 30 -7.48 -7.87 8.62
N LEU A 31 -6.17 -7.95 8.83
CA LEU A 31 -5.55 -8.44 10.07
C LEU A 31 -5.45 -7.36 11.15
N GLY A 32 -5.96 -6.15 10.91
CA GLY A 32 -5.94 -5.02 11.83
C GLY A 32 -4.62 -4.24 11.81
N HIS A 33 -3.77 -4.43 10.80
CA HIS A 33 -2.50 -3.72 10.70
C HIS A 33 -2.61 -2.39 9.97
N THR A 34 -1.86 -1.39 10.44
CA THR A 34 -1.58 -0.18 9.67
C THR A 34 -0.52 -0.46 8.60
N VAL A 35 -0.74 0.09 7.40
CA VAL A 35 0.07 -0.19 6.22
C VAL A 35 0.57 1.12 5.61
N TYR A 36 1.83 1.13 5.19
CA TYR A 36 2.37 2.18 4.34
C TYR A 36 2.85 1.57 3.01
N LEU A 37 2.28 2.04 1.91
CA LEU A 37 2.71 1.76 0.54
C LEU A 37 3.72 2.83 0.13
N PHE A 38 5.00 2.47 0.14
CA PHE A 38 6.09 3.36 -0.28
C PHE A 38 6.34 3.19 -1.77
N THR A 39 6.14 4.26 -2.53
CA THR A 39 6.25 4.27 -3.98
C THR A 39 7.43 5.11 -4.44
N ALA A 40 7.96 4.81 -5.62
CA ALA A 40 9.10 5.52 -6.20
C ALA A 40 8.71 6.86 -6.84
N SER A 41 7.42 7.12 -7.09
CA SER A 41 6.97 8.33 -7.78
C SER A 41 5.48 8.64 -7.57
N GLU A 42 5.11 9.89 -7.76
CA GLU A 42 3.72 10.35 -7.66
C GLU A 42 2.76 9.65 -8.63
N PRO A 43 3.11 9.43 -9.92
CA PRO A 43 2.26 8.65 -10.83
C PRO A 43 2.01 7.22 -10.34
N GLN A 44 3.02 6.56 -9.76
CA GLN A 44 2.85 5.22 -9.19
C GLN A 44 1.95 5.23 -7.97
N ALA A 45 2.06 6.25 -7.11
CA ALA A 45 1.19 6.43 -5.97
C ALA A 45 -0.26 6.66 -6.39
N MET A 46 -0.51 7.48 -7.41
CA MET A 46 -1.85 7.70 -7.97
C MET A 46 -2.43 6.41 -8.55
N ALA A 47 -1.64 5.67 -9.32
CA ALA A 47 -2.09 4.41 -9.90
C ALA A 47 -2.46 3.36 -8.82
N LEU A 48 -1.74 3.32 -7.70
CA LEU A 48 -2.06 2.43 -6.58
C LEU A 48 -3.30 2.86 -5.80
N ASP A 49 -3.50 4.16 -5.62
CA ASP A 49 -4.71 4.77 -5.03
C ASP A 49 -5.96 4.32 -5.79
N ASP A 50 -5.98 4.54 -7.11
CA ASP A 50 -7.07 4.10 -7.99
C ASP A 50 -7.23 2.55 -8.00
N LEU A 51 -6.13 1.82 -8.01
CA LEU A 51 -6.15 0.37 -8.09
C LEU A 51 -6.67 -0.28 -6.81
N LEU A 52 -6.39 0.27 -5.63
CA LEU A 52 -6.90 -0.25 -4.37
C LEU A 52 -8.43 -0.24 -4.29
N TRP A 53 -9.09 0.66 -5.00
CA TRP A 53 -10.55 0.67 -5.12
C TRP A 53 -11.11 -0.39 -6.07
N THR A 54 -10.33 -0.81 -7.06
CA THR A 54 -10.86 -1.55 -8.23
C THR A 54 -10.26 -2.95 -8.42
N PHE A 55 -9.16 -3.29 -7.74
CA PHE A 55 -8.43 -4.54 -7.97
C PHE A 55 -9.24 -5.81 -7.65
N ARG A 56 -10.27 -5.72 -6.80
CA ARG A 56 -11.17 -6.82 -6.47
C ARG A 56 -12.53 -6.29 -5.99
N GLN A 57 -13.62 -6.76 -6.60
CA GLN A 57 -14.98 -6.23 -6.41
C GLN A 57 -15.52 -6.30 -4.97
N ASP A 58 -15.05 -7.23 -4.15
CA ASP A 58 -15.46 -7.45 -2.75
C ASP A 58 -14.43 -6.92 -1.73
N SER A 59 -13.52 -6.07 -2.19
CA SER A 59 -12.49 -5.48 -1.35
C SER A 59 -12.77 -4.01 -1.05
N PHE A 60 -12.72 -3.66 0.23
CA PHE A 60 -12.72 -2.28 0.69
C PHE A 60 -11.48 -2.07 1.57
N VAL A 61 -10.53 -1.29 1.08
CA VAL A 61 -9.30 -0.93 1.79
C VAL A 61 -9.34 0.59 1.99
N PRO A 62 -9.70 1.09 3.18
CA PRO A 62 -9.68 2.52 3.44
C PRO A 62 -8.23 3.03 3.39
N HIS A 63 -7.97 3.94 2.45
CA HIS A 63 -6.63 4.45 2.20
C HIS A 63 -6.63 5.94 1.89
N GLU A 64 -5.48 6.57 2.10
CA GLU A 64 -5.25 7.99 1.84
C GLU A 64 -3.82 8.24 1.33
N ARG A 65 -3.64 9.33 0.58
CA ARG A 65 -2.33 9.81 0.14
C ARG A 65 -1.58 10.45 1.32
N TYR A 66 -0.30 10.12 1.47
CA TYR A 66 0.60 10.77 2.41
C TYR A 66 1.35 11.94 1.73
N PRO A 67 1.53 13.11 2.39
CA PRO A 67 1.12 13.44 3.76
C PRO A 67 -0.40 13.58 3.94
N ILE A 68 -0.91 13.11 5.09
CA ILE A 68 -2.33 13.20 5.44
C ILE A 68 -2.76 14.63 5.68
N ALA A 69 -4.00 14.97 5.30
CA ALA A 69 -4.53 16.32 5.51
C ALA A 69 -5.21 16.49 6.89
N SER A 70 -5.65 15.39 7.51
CA SER A 70 -6.37 15.36 8.80
C SER A 70 -5.60 14.60 9.88
N GLU A 71 -5.90 14.89 11.15
CA GLU A 71 -5.31 14.18 12.30
C GLU A 71 -5.77 12.70 12.37
N ASP A 72 -6.98 12.40 11.89
CA ASP A 72 -7.48 11.04 11.72
C ASP A 72 -7.12 10.52 10.32
N GLY A 73 -5.96 9.89 10.19
CA GLY A 73 -5.48 9.30 8.94
C GLY A 73 -6.07 7.92 8.66
N SER A 74 -6.13 7.53 7.39
CA SER A 74 -6.50 6.17 6.99
C SER A 74 -5.51 5.10 7.49
N PRO A 75 -5.97 3.87 7.81
CA PRO A 75 -5.09 2.78 8.26
C PRO A 75 -4.10 2.33 7.18
N VAL A 76 -4.38 2.62 5.91
CA VAL A 76 -3.48 2.39 4.78
C VAL A 76 -3.09 3.74 4.19
N LEU A 77 -1.80 4.00 4.08
CA LEU A 77 -1.26 5.24 3.51
C LEU A 77 -0.41 4.95 2.28
N ILE A 78 -0.44 5.86 1.31
CA ILE A 78 0.32 5.75 0.05
C ILE A 78 1.16 7.00 -0.13
N GLY A 79 2.48 6.85 -0.22
CA GLY A 79 3.36 8.00 -0.34
C GLY A 79 4.71 7.71 -0.99
N THR A 80 5.32 8.79 -1.47
CA THR A 80 6.64 8.81 -2.12
C THR A 80 7.77 9.22 -1.19
N ALA A 81 7.41 9.77 -0.02
CA ALA A 81 8.34 10.10 1.04
C ALA A 81 8.52 8.91 2.00
N PRO A 82 9.69 8.74 2.62
CA PRO A 82 9.86 7.77 3.69
C PRO A 82 8.88 8.05 4.85
N PRO A 83 8.28 7.01 5.46
CA PRO A 83 7.28 7.16 6.51
C PRO A 83 7.91 7.47 7.88
N VAL A 84 8.65 8.59 7.99
CA VAL A 84 9.35 8.95 9.24
C VAL A 84 8.37 9.31 10.35
N GLU A 85 7.25 9.93 10.00
CA GLU A 85 6.22 10.41 10.94
C GLU A 85 5.01 9.46 11.02
N VAL A 86 5.05 8.33 10.31
CA VAL A 86 3.95 7.37 10.23
C VAL A 86 4.31 6.11 10.99
N ASN A 87 3.51 5.76 11.99
CA ASN A 87 3.67 4.51 12.73
C ASN A 87 2.95 3.34 12.02
N ALA A 88 3.47 2.95 10.86
CA ALA A 88 2.97 1.81 10.10
C ALA A 88 3.56 0.49 10.61
N GLN A 89 2.70 -0.50 10.84
CA GLN A 89 3.12 -1.85 11.25
C GLN A 89 3.65 -2.68 10.09
N VAL A 90 3.20 -2.38 8.86
CA VAL A 90 3.63 -3.04 7.63
C VAL A 90 4.07 -1.99 6.61
N LEU A 91 5.28 -2.15 6.08
CA LEU A 91 5.79 -1.37 4.95
C LEU A 91 5.77 -2.26 3.70
N ILE A 92 5.13 -1.78 2.63
CA ILE A 92 5.17 -2.41 1.30
C ILE A 92 5.93 -1.46 0.39
N ASN A 93 7.09 -1.90 -0.11
CA ASN A 93 7.92 -1.15 -1.04
C ASN A 93 7.56 -1.55 -2.48
N CYS A 94 7.06 -0.59 -3.28
CA CYS A 94 6.36 -0.82 -4.55
C CYS A 94 7.22 -0.54 -5.80
#